data_AF-E9PIC2-F1
#
_entry.id   AF-E9PIC2-F1
#
_cell.length_a   1.000
_cell.length_b   1.000
_cell.length_c   1.000
_cell.angle_alpha   90.00
_cell.angle_beta   90.00
_cell.angle_gamma   90.00
#
_symmetry.space_group_name_H-M   'P 1'
#
loop_
_entity.id
_entity.type
_entity.pdbx_description
1 polymer ?
#
loop_
_entity_poly.entity_id
_entity_poly.type
_entity_poly.pdbx_seq_one_letter_code
_entity_poly.pdbx_strand_id
1 'polypeptide(L)'
;MSEDEEKVKLRRLEPAIQKFIKIVIPTDLERLRKHQINIEKYQRCRIWDKLHEEHINAGRTVQQLRSNIREIEKLCLKVRKDDLVLLKRMIDPVKEEASAATAEFLQLHLESVEELKKQFNDEETLLQPPLTRSMTVGGLN
;
A
#
# COMPACT_ATOMS: atom_id res chain seq x y z
N MET A 1 4.10 -26.74 32.90
CA MET A 1 5.13 -26.53 31.87
C MET A 1 5.11 -25.05 31.55
N SER A 2 6.24 -24.36 31.70
CA SER A 2 6.26 -22.89 31.52
C SER A 2 6.38 -22.56 30.03
N GLU A 3 5.74 -21.49 29.55
CA GLU A 3 5.81 -21.06 28.14
C GLU A 3 7.24 -20.85 27.62
N ASP A 4 8.23 -20.70 28.51
CA ASP A 4 9.65 -20.60 28.15
C ASP A 4 10.31 -21.97 27.83
N GLU A 5 9.73 -23.11 28.24
CA GLU A 5 10.25 -24.45 27.93
C GLU A 5 10.07 -24.84 26.45
N GLU A 6 9.09 -24.27 25.75
CA GLU A 6 8.85 -24.51 24.31
C GLU A 6 9.66 -23.58 23.38
N LYS A 7 10.33 -22.56 23.92
CA LYS A 7 11.06 -21.56 23.12
C LYS A 7 12.42 -22.07 22.65
N VAL A 8 12.70 -21.83 21.37
CA VAL A 8 13.92 -22.26 20.70
C VAL A 8 14.98 -21.16 20.65
N LYS A 9 16.24 -21.55 20.54
CA LYS A 9 17.34 -20.62 20.24
C LYS A 9 17.16 -20.04 18.83
N LEU A 10 17.51 -18.77 18.65
CA LEU A 10 17.37 -18.05 17.38
C LEU A 10 17.99 -18.79 16.20
N ARG A 11 19.16 -19.42 16.39
CA ARG A 11 19.88 -20.19 15.35
C ARG A 11 19.02 -21.22 14.62
N ARG A 12 17.97 -21.78 15.24
CA ARG A 12 17.05 -22.73 14.58
C ARG A 12 16.09 -22.06 13.60
N LEU A 13 15.68 -20.83 13.87
CA LEU A 13 14.74 -20.05 13.06
C LEU A 13 15.45 -19.04 12.16
N GLU A 14 16.72 -18.77 12.42
CA GLU A 14 17.54 -17.81 11.69
C GLU A 14 17.49 -17.99 10.17
N PRO A 15 17.60 -19.20 9.58
CA PRO A 15 17.49 -19.35 8.13
C PRO A 15 16.14 -18.90 7.57
N ALA A 16 15.04 -19.18 8.27
CA ALA A 16 13.70 -18.77 7.86
C ALA A 16 13.54 -17.25 7.97
N ILE A 17 14.00 -16.65 9.07
CA ILE A 17 13.94 -15.19 9.30
C ILE A 17 14.81 -14.46 8.27
N GLN A 18 16.02 -14.97 8.00
CA GLN A 18 16.94 -14.43 6.99
C GLN A 18 16.33 -14.50 5.59
N LYS A 19 15.58 -15.55 5.24
CA LYS A 19 14.86 -15.63 3.96
C LYS A 19 13.86 -14.49 3.82
N PHE A 20 13.11 -14.16 4.86
CA PHE A 20 12.19 -13.03 4.82
C PHE A 20 12.93 -11.71 4.64
N ILE A 21 13.96 -11.46 5.46
CA ILE A 21 14.75 -10.23 5.45
C ILE A 21 15.45 -9.99 4.12
N LYS A 22 16.08 -11.02 3.56
CA LYS A 22 16.96 -10.86 2.39
C LYS A 22 16.25 -11.02 1.05
N ILE A 23 15.10 -11.69 1.02
CA ILE A 23 14.47 -12.09 -0.24
C ILE A 23 13.03 -11.62 -0.28
N VAL A 24 12.19 -12.11 0.64
CA VAL A 24 10.74 -11.94 0.53
C VAL A 24 10.34 -10.48 0.64
N ILE A 25 10.75 -9.80 1.72
CA ILE A 25 10.35 -8.41 1.96
C ILE A 25 10.94 -7.46 0.91
N PRO A 26 12.24 -7.51 0.57
CA PRO A 26 12.79 -6.66 -0.50
C PRO A 26 12.10 -6.86 -1.86
N THR A 27 11.71 -8.10 -2.19
CA THR A 27 10.99 -8.38 -3.45
C THR A 27 9.61 -7.74 -3.47
N ASP A 28 8.87 -7.85 -2.37
CA ASP A 28 7.54 -7.25 -2.24
C ASP A 28 7.61 -5.71 -2.26
N LEU A 29 8.63 -5.13 -1.60
CA LEU A 29 8.87 -3.68 -1.59
C LEU A 29 9.17 -3.14 -3.01
N GLU A 30 10.08 -3.78 -3.74
CA GLU A 30 10.39 -3.38 -5.11
C GLU A 30 9.17 -3.52 -6.02
N ARG A 31 8.36 -4.56 -5.82
CA ARG A 31 7.10 -4.73 -6.53
C ARG A 31 6.11 -3.62 -6.22
N LEU A 32 5.95 -3.26 -4.95
CA LEU A 32 5.07 -2.18 -4.52
C LEU A 32 5.50 -0.83 -5.12
N ARG A 33 6.81 -0.56 -5.13
CA ARG A 33 7.40 0.63 -5.75
C ARG A 33 7.06 0.73 -7.24
N LYS A 34 7.14 -0.38 -7.98
CA LYS A 34 6.75 -0.43 -9.39
C LYS A 34 5.27 -0.11 -9.59
N HIS A 35 4.41 -0.63 -8.72
CA HIS A 35 2.99 -0.31 -8.78
C HIS A 35 2.72 1.18 -8.52
N GLN A 36 3.38 1.81 -7.55
CA GLN A 36 3.24 3.25 -7.30
C GLN A 36 3.59 4.08 -8.55
N ILE A 37 4.71 3.78 -9.20
CA ILE A 37 5.12 4.45 -10.45
C ILE A 37 4.08 4.26 -11.56
N ASN A 38 3.54 3.04 -11.69
CA ASN A 38 2.52 2.74 -12.69
C ASN A 38 1.20 3.48 -12.41
N ILE A 39 0.80 3.58 -11.14
CA ILE A 39 -0.40 4.33 -10.71
C ILE A 39 -0.29 5.79 -11.15
N GLU A 40 0.80 6.47 -10.78
CA GLU A 40 1.04 7.86 -11.16
C GLU A 40 1.05 8.03 -12.69
N LYS A 41 1.69 7.09 -13.40
CA LYS A 41 1.76 7.09 -14.87
C LYS A 41 0.37 6.96 -15.49
N TYR A 42 -0.42 5.97 -15.08
CA TYR A 42 -1.75 5.72 -15.66
C TYR A 42 -2.73 6.83 -15.33
N GLN A 43 -2.65 7.40 -14.13
CA GLN A 43 -3.44 8.56 -13.73
C GLN A 43 -3.10 9.79 -14.59
N ARG A 44 -1.81 10.11 -14.76
CA ARG A 44 -1.38 11.23 -15.62
C ARG A 44 -1.82 11.06 -17.08
N CYS A 45 -1.78 9.85 -17.59
CA CYS A 45 -2.18 9.53 -18.96
C CYS A 45 -3.69 9.27 -19.13
N ARG A 46 -4.49 9.38 -18.06
CA ARG A 46 -5.94 9.10 -18.05
C ARG A 46 -6.31 7.71 -18.60
N ILE A 47 -5.48 6.69 -18.29
CA ILE A 47 -5.72 5.30 -18.70
C ILE A 47 -6.44 4.57 -17.56
N TRP A 48 -7.75 4.77 -17.47
CA TRP A 48 -8.56 4.40 -16.30
C TRP A 48 -8.62 2.90 -16.03
N ASP A 49 -8.78 2.08 -17.07
CA ASP A 49 -8.83 0.62 -16.90
C ASP A 49 -7.53 0.09 -16.28
N LYS A 50 -6.39 0.54 -16.80
CA LYS A 50 -5.07 0.15 -16.27
C LYS A 50 -4.82 0.72 -14.88
N LEU A 51 -5.28 1.94 -14.60
CA LEU A 51 -5.18 2.53 -13.26
C LEU A 51 -5.95 1.67 -12.24
N HIS A 52 -7.19 1.28 -12.58
CA HIS A 52 -8.02 0.45 -11.71
C HIS A 52 -7.39 -0.92 -11.44
N GLU A 53 -6.96 -1.62 -12.49
CA GLU A 53 -6.26 -2.89 -12.36
C GLU A 53 -5.02 -2.77 -11.48
N GLU A 54 -4.27 -1.68 -11.64
CA GLU A 54 -3.03 -1.50 -10.92
C GLU A 54 -3.24 -1.15 -9.45
N HIS A 55 -4.31 -0.43 -9.10
CA HIS A 55 -4.73 -0.25 -7.70
C HIS A 55 -5.04 -1.60 -7.03
N ILE A 56 -5.73 -2.51 -7.74
CA ILE A 56 -6.04 -3.85 -7.22
C ILE A 56 -4.75 -4.65 -7.01
N ASN A 57 -3.85 -4.66 -8.01
CA ASN A 57 -2.60 -5.39 -7.94
C ASN A 57 -1.69 -4.88 -6.82
N ALA A 58 -1.60 -3.56 -6.67
CA ALA A 58 -0.86 -2.93 -5.59
C ALA A 58 -1.46 -3.29 -4.22
N GLY A 59 -2.79 -3.24 -4.09
CA GLY A 59 -3.50 -3.64 -2.87
C GLY A 59 -3.21 -5.09 -2.46
N ARG A 60 -3.15 -6.02 -3.42
CA ARG A 60 -2.73 -7.42 -3.17
C ARG A 60 -1.30 -7.51 -2.67
N THR A 61 -0.38 -6.73 -3.26
CA THR A 61 1.02 -6.69 -2.84
C THR A 61 1.16 -6.18 -1.40
N VAL A 62 0.40 -5.14 -1.01
CA VAL A 62 0.36 -4.65 0.38
C VAL A 62 -0.18 -5.72 1.33
N GLN A 63 -1.23 -6.45 0.95
CA GLN A 63 -1.75 -7.54 1.78
C GLN A 63 -0.69 -8.64 1.98
N GLN A 64 0.04 -9.01 0.92
CA GLN A 64 1.10 -10.00 0.99
C GLN A 64 2.25 -9.53 1.90
N LEU A 65 2.71 -8.29 1.74
CA LEU A 65 3.75 -7.69 2.56
C LEU A 65 3.36 -7.71 4.05
N ARG A 66 2.12 -7.31 4.37
CA ARG A 66 1.59 -7.34 5.75
C ARG A 66 1.50 -8.76 6.31
N SER A 67 1.12 -9.74 5.49
CA SER A 67 1.11 -11.16 5.90
C SER A 67 2.51 -11.65 6.23
N ASN A 68 3.49 -11.34 5.37
CA ASN A 68 4.88 -11.72 5.55
C ASN A 68 5.46 -11.11 6.85
N ILE A 69 5.19 -9.84 7.14
CA ILE A 69 5.58 -9.22 8.42
C ILE A 69 4.96 -9.94 9.62
N ARG A 70 3.66 -10.26 9.58
CA ARG A 70 2.99 -11.00 10.66
C ARG A 70 3.55 -12.41 10.85
N GLU A 71 3.98 -13.07 9.79
CA GLU A 71 4.64 -14.37 9.86
C GLU A 71 5.99 -14.28 10.55
N ILE A 72 6.80 -13.26 10.24
CA ILE A 72 8.05 -12.99 10.95
C ILE A 72 7.78 -12.76 12.44
N GLU A 73 6.77 -11.94 12.78
CA GLU A 73 6.39 -11.68 14.18
C GLU A 73 5.99 -12.96 14.92
N LYS A 74 5.24 -13.86 14.27
CA LYS A 74 4.90 -15.18 14.84
C LYS A 74 6.14 -16.05 15.08
N LEU A 75 7.13 -16.01 14.18
CA LEU A 75 8.41 -16.70 14.40
C LEU A 75 9.16 -16.11 15.61
N CYS A 76 9.06 -14.80 15.82
CA CYS A 76 9.71 -14.13 16.94
C CYS A 76 9.17 -14.56 18.31
N LEU A 77 7.87 -14.88 18.40
CA LEU A 77 7.26 -15.37 19.64
C LEU A 77 7.82 -16.72 20.12
N LYS A 78 8.44 -17.49 19.21
CA LYS A 78 9.03 -18.81 19.50
C LYS A 78 10.48 -18.75 19.95
N VAL A 79 11.09 -17.55 19.98
CA VAL A 79 12.50 -17.36 20.30
C VAL A 79 12.68 -17.11 21.81
N ARG A 80 13.73 -17.67 22.40
CA ARG A 80 14.09 -17.45 23.81
C ARG A 80 14.34 -15.96 24.11
N LYS A 81 14.03 -15.55 25.34
CA LYS A 81 14.16 -14.17 25.81
C LYS A 81 15.56 -13.59 25.57
N ASP A 82 16.60 -14.38 25.81
CA ASP A 82 18.01 -13.98 25.65
C ASP A 82 18.35 -13.56 24.20
N ASP A 83 17.69 -14.15 23.22
CA ASP A 83 17.94 -13.90 21.80
C ASP A 83 17.03 -12.78 21.23
N LEU A 84 16.04 -12.28 21.99
CA LEU A 84 15.07 -11.31 21.49
C LEU A 84 15.69 -9.98 21.07
N VAL A 85 16.74 -9.53 21.77
CA VAL A 85 17.43 -8.27 21.44
C VAL A 85 18.12 -8.37 20.08
N LEU A 86 18.82 -9.48 19.84
CA LEU A 86 19.48 -9.75 18.56
C LEU A 86 18.44 -9.89 17.45
N LEU A 87 17.36 -10.62 17.72
CA LEU A 87 16.27 -10.82 16.77
C LEU A 87 15.63 -9.49 16.35
N LYS A 88 15.26 -8.63 17.33
CA LYS A 88 14.70 -7.30 17.06
C LYS A 88 15.61 -6.47 16.15
N ARG A 89 16.91 -6.43 16.45
CA ARG A 89 17.89 -5.72 15.61
C ARG A 89 17.91 -6.22 14.16
N MET A 90 17.61 -7.49 13.92
CA MET A 90 17.53 -8.05 12.57
C MET A 90 16.23 -7.69 11.85
N ILE A 91 15.10 -7.68 12.57
CA ILE A 91 13.77 -7.56 11.96
C ILE A 91 13.24 -6.12 11.89
N ASP A 92 13.60 -5.28 12.85
CA ASP A 92 13.03 -3.94 13.02
C ASP A 92 13.25 -3.06 11.78
N PRO A 93 14.45 -3.02 11.15
CA PRO A 93 14.66 -2.22 9.93
C PRO A 93 13.70 -2.61 8.80
N VAL A 94 13.50 -3.91 8.60
CA VAL A 94 12.64 -4.44 7.54
C VAL A 94 11.15 -4.18 7.84
N LYS A 95 10.77 -4.22 9.13
CA LYS A 95 9.41 -3.89 9.56
C LYS A 95 9.10 -2.41 9.39
N GLU A 96 10.05 -1.55 9.75
CA GLU A 96 9.92 -0.10 9.59
C GLU A 96 9.79 0.26 8.12
N GLU A 97 10.65 -0.30 7.26
CA GLU A 97 10.60 -0.10 5.81
C GLU A 97 9.27 -0.58 5.21
N ALA A 98 8.82 -1.79 5.55
CA ALA A 98 7.53 -2.31 5.11
C ALA A 98 6.34 -1.46 5.57
N SER A 99 6.42 -0.91 6.79
CA SER A 99 5.38 -0.05 7.35
C SER A 99 5.35 1.30 6.63
N ALA A 100 6.52 1.90 6.39
CA ALA A 100 6.66 3.15 5.63
C ALA A 100 6.11 3.00 4.21
N ALA A 101 6.57 2.00 3.47
CA ALA A 101 6.11 1.75 2.09
C ALA A 101 4.61 1.48 2.01
N THR A 102 4.04 0.79 3.01
CA THR A 102 2.59 0.58 3.10
C THR A 102 1.85 1.90 3.33
N ALA A 103 2.34 2.75 4.24
CA ALA A 103 1.74 4.06 4.51
C ALA A 103 1.79 4.98 3.28
N GLU A 104 2.95 5.04 2.61
CA GLU A 104 3.14 5.79 1.37
C GLU A 104 2.18 5.33 0.27
N PHE A 105 2.02 4.01 0.08
CA PHE A 105 1.05 3.49 -0.88
C PHE A 105 -0.40 3.89 -0.53
N LEU A 106 -0.80 3.79 0.75
CA LEU A 106 -2.16 4.14 1.15
C LEU A 106 -2.45 5.63 0.93
N GLN A 107 -1.46 6.49 1.16
CA GLN A 107 -1.54 7.91 0.89
C GLN A 107 -1.70 8.18 -0.61
N LEU A 108 -0.82 7.60 -1.45
CA LEU A 108 -0.91 7.72 -2.91
C LEU A 108 -2.26 7.21 -3.45
N HIS A 109 -2.75 6.09 -2.90
CA HIS A 109 -4.03 5.52 -3.29
C HIS A 109 -5.19 6.47 -2.99
N LEU A 110 -5.19 7.11 -1.82
CA LEU A 110 -6.20 8.09 -1.44
C LEU A 110 -6.18 9.31 -2.38
N GLU A 111 -5.00 9.89 -2.60
CA GLU A 111 -4.82 11.04 -3.50
C GLU A 111 -5.26 10.72 -4.93
N SER A 112 -4.95 9.52 -5.41
CA SER A 112 -5.36 9.06 -6.74
C SER A 112 -6.88 8.94 -6.87
N VAL A 113 -7.56 8.43 -5.83
CA VAL A 113 -9.03 8.33 -5.80
C VAL A 113 -9.69 9.71 -5.73
N GLU A 114 -9.11 10.65 -4.99
CA GLU A 114 -9.61 12.03 -4.90
C GLU A 114 -9.48 12.78 -6.24
N GLU A 115 -8.33 12.66 -6.89
CA GLU A 115 -8.10 13.26 -8.21
C GLU A 115 -9.04 12.66 -9.27
N LEU A 116 -9.29 11.34 -9.22
CA LEU A 116 -10.27 10.71 -10.12
C LEU A 116 -11.67 11.32 -9.93
N LYS A 117 -12.12 11.49 -8.68
CA LYS A 117 -13.43 12.13 -8.38
C LYS A 117 -13.51 13.55 -8.92
N LYS A 118 -12.44 14.33 -8.76
CA LYS A 118 -12.38 15.70 -9.27
C LYS A 118 -12.53 15.73 -10.79
N GLN A 119 -11.82 14.87 -11.51
CA GLN A 119 -11.89 14.80 -12.97
C GLN A 119 -13.28 14.42 -13.47
N PHE A 120 -13.99 13.51 -12.78
CA PHE A 120 -15.39 13.21 -13.10
C PHE A 120 -16.32 14.42 -12.91
N ASN A 121 -16.17 15.18 -11.81
CA ASN A 121 -16.98 16.37 -11.56
C ASN A 121 -16.71 17.50 -12.58
N ASP A 122 -15.44 17.66 -12.98
CA ASP A 122 -15.04 18.64 -13.98
C ASP A 122 -15.62 18.29 -15.37
N GLU A 123 -15.62 17.00 -15.76
CA GLU A 123 -16.26 16.54 -17.00
C GLU A 123 -17.79 16.70 -16.98
N GLU A 124 -18.45 16.41 -15.85
CA GLU A 124 -19.90 16.63 -15.70
C GLU A 124 -20.27 18.11 -15.81
N THR A 125 -19.43 19.00 -15.27
CA THR A 125 -19.61 20.45 -15.37
C THR A 125 -19.44 20.96 -16.80
N LEU A 126 -18.53 20.37 -17.59
CA LEU A 126 -18.31 20.73 -18.99
C LEU A 126 -19.40 20.24 -19.94
N LEU A 127 -20.14 19.19 -19.56
CA LEU A 127 -21.24 18.63 -20.35
C LEU A 127 -22.60 19.32 -20.12
N GLN A 128 -22.73 20.21 -19.13
CA GLN A 128 -23.94 21.01 -18.97
C GLN A 128 -23.92 22.21 -19.93
N PRO A 129 -24.91 22.36 -20.84
CA PRO A 129 -24.98 23.54 -21.71
C PRO A 129 -25.19 24.80 -20.85
N PRO A 130 -24.57 25.95 -21.21
CA PRO A 130 -24.80 27.18 -20.47
C PRO A 130 -26.29 27.51 -20.54
N LEU A 131 -26.94 27.57 -19.37
CA LEU A 131 -28.30 28.07 -19.24
C LEU A 131 -28.31 29.53 -19.70
N THR A 132 -28.57 29.73 -20.99
CA THR A 132 -28.79 31.06 -21.56
C THR A 132 -30.09 31.59 -20.96
N ARG A 133 -29.93 32.54 -20.04
CA ARG A 133 -31.01 33.31 -19.43
C ARG A 133 -31.77 34.03 -20.54
N SER A 134 -32.86 33.42 -21.00
CA SER A 134 -33.79 34.04 -21.93
C SER A 134 -34.43 35.25 -21.25
N MET A 135 -34.01 36.46 -21.65
CA MET A 135 -34.66 37.70 -21.25
C MET A 135 -35.92 37.86 -22.10
N THR A 136 -37.09 37.49 -21.57
CA THR A 136 -38.36 37.90 -22.14
C THR A 136 -38.53 39.41 -21.92
N VAL A 137 -38.18 40.19 -22.94
CA VAL A 137 -38.67 41.56 -23.09
C VAL A 137 -39.98 41.47 -23.87
N GLY A 138 -41.09 41.67 -23.18
CA GLY A 138 -42.39 41.94 -23.78
C GLY A 138 -43.20 42.68 -22.74
N GLY A 139 -43.71 43.87 -22.95
CA GLY A 139 -43.87 44.69 -24.14
C GLY A 139 -44.98 45.64 -23.73
N LEU A 140 -44.70 46.95 -23.75
CA LEU A 140 -45.70 47.98 -23.51
C LEU A 140 -46.85 47.83 -24.49
N ASN A 141 -48.08 47.84 -23.98
CA ASN A 141 -49.21 48.64 -24.47
C ASN A 141 -50.31 48.70 -23.41
#